data_AF-A0A927MBB2-F1
#
_entry.id   AF-A0A927MBB2-F1
#
_cell.length_a   1.000
_cell.length_b   1.000
_cell.length_c   1.000
_cell.angle_alpha   90.00
_cell.angle_beta   90.00
_cell.angle_gamma   90.00
#
_symmetry.space_group_name_H-M   'P 1'
#
loop_
_entity.id
_entity.type
_entity.pdbx_description
1 polymer ?
#
loop_
_entity_poly.entity_id
_entity_poly.type
_entity_poly.pdbx_seq_one_letter_code
_entity_poly.pdbx_strand_id
1 'polypeptide(L)' 'MAHDPNFIVALRGYDMKQVRALLRQGEAALASDSPAERAAAAEALRRPTFTVRLRGYDRQQVEAYIGLLAERLAPR' A
#
# COMPACT_ATOMS: atom_id res chain seq x y z
N MET A 1 16.07 4.07 -4.56
CA MET A 1 15.61 3.61 -3.23
C MET A 1 14.16 4.07 -3.09
N ALA A 2 13.20 3.15 -3.03
CA ALA A 2 11.81 3.53 -2.82
C ALA A 2 11.70 4.16 -1.42
N HIS A 3 11.36 5.45 -1.35
CA HIS A 3 11.13 6.12 -0.08
C HIS A 3 9.79 5.65 0.47
N ASP A 4 9.80 5.05 1.67
CA ASP A 4 8.56 4.82 2.40
C ASP A 4 7.85 6.18 2.60
N PRO A 5 6.55 6.29 2.30
CA PRO A 5 5.80 7.50 2.57
C PRO A 5 5.89 7.84 4.06
N ASN A 6 6.06 9.11 4.39
CA ASN A 6 6.19 9.55 5.78
C ASN A 6 4.80 9.62 6.45
N PHE A 7 4.21 8.46 6.72
CA PHE A 7 2.95 8.36 7.44
C PHE A 7 3.14 8.73 8.91
N ILE A 8 2.17 9.45 9.44
CA ILE A 8 2.09 9.77 10.87
C ILE A 8 1.90 8.48 11.66
N VAL A 9 2.57 8.39 12.81
CA VAL A 9 2.36 7.30 13.77
C VAL A 9 1.23 7.66 14.71
N ALA A 10 0.12 6.93 14.61
CA ALA A 10 -1.05 7.09 15.47
C ALA A 10 -0.98 6.11 16.66
N LEU A 11 -1.65 6.44 17.77
CA LEU A 11 -1.73 5.55 18.93
C LEU A 11 -2.32 4.18 18.57
N ARG A 12 -3.32 4.15 17.68
CA ARG A 12 -3.88 2.94 17.08
C ARG A 12 -3.90 3.09 15.57
N GLY A 13 -3.03 2.35 14.90
CA GLY A 13 -2.84 2.44 13.45
C GLY A 13 -2.58 1.08 12.83
N TYR A 14 -2.43 1.06 11.51
CA TYR A 14 -2.09 -0.17 10.79
C TYR A 14 -0.66 -0.60 11.07
N ASP A 15 -0.46 -1.92 11.13
CA ASP A 15 0.86 -2.52 11.30
C ASP A 15 1.81 -2.04 10.20
N MET A 16 2.87 -1.33 10.61
CA MET A 16 3.80 -0.68 9.70
C MET A 16 4.52 -1.68 8.79
N LYS A 17 4.77 -2.91 9.27
CA LYS A 17 5.45 -3.94 8.47
C LYS A 17 4.53 -4.44 7.38
N GLN A 18 3.24 -4.67 7.70
CA GLN A 18 2.24 -5.09 6.72
C GLN A 18 2.00 -4.01 5.66
N VAL A 19 1.87 -2.75 6.07
CA VAL A 19 1.73 -1.62 5.14
C VAL A 19 2.94 -1.54 4.21
N ARG A 20 4.17 -1.50 4.74
CA ARG A 20 5.39 -1.43 3.93
C ARG A 20 5.54 -2.62 2.99
N ALA A 21 5.14 -3.82 3.41
CA ALA A 21 5.17 -5.00 2.55
C ALA A 21 4.23 -4.85 1.35
N LEU A 22 2.99 -4.39 1.59
CA LEU A 22 2.04 -4.16 0.51
C LEU A 22 2.50 -3.03 -0.43
N LEU A 23 3.05 -1.94 0.11
CA LEU A 23 3.58 -0.85 -0.71
C LEU A 23 4.73 -1.33 -1.59
N ARG A 24 5.68 -2.10 -1.05
CA ARG A 24 6.77 -2.68 -1.86
C ARG A 24 6.24 -3.57 -2.98
N GLN A 25 5.19 -4.36 -2.73
CA GLN A 25 4.57 -5.19 -3.76
C GLN A 25 3.94 -4.32 -4.86
N GLY A 26 3.21 -3.27 -4.49
CA GLY A 26 2.60 -2.33 -5.46
C GLY A 26 3.63 -1.58 -6.30
N GLU A 27 4.70 -1.09 -5.68
CA GLU A 27 5.80 -0.41 -6.40
C GLU A 27 6.56 -1.37 -7.32
N ALA A 28 6.79 -2.61 -6.90
CA ALA A 28 7.40 -3.64 -7.74
C ALA A 28 6.52 -3.96 -8.96
N ALA A 29 5.21 -4.07 -8.77
CA ALA A 29 4.26 -4.28 -9.87
C ALA A 29 4.20 -3.07 -10.80
N LEU A 30 4.33 -1.83 -10.29
CA LEU A 30 4.39 -0.64 -11.13
C LEU A 30 5.61 -0.63 -12.05
N ALA A 31 6.74 -1.17 -11.58
CA ALA A 31 7.97 -1.32 -12.36
C ALA A 31 7.96 -2.56 -13.29
N SER A 32 6.97 -3.44 -13.16
CA SER A 32 6.79 -4.61 -14.02
C SER A 32 6.01 -4.25 -15.28
N ASP A 33 6.42 -4.83 -16.41
CA ASP A 33 5.69 -4.78 -17.69
C ASP A 33 4.55 -5.80 -17.76
N SER A 34 4.40 -6.67 -16.76
CA SER A 34 3.36 -7.71 -16.73
C SER A 34 1.98 -7.11 -16.36
N PRO A 35 0.99 -7.09 -17.27
CA PRO A 35 -0.34 -6.58 -16.95
C PRO A 35 -1.05 -7.40 -15.86
N ALA A 36 -0.76 -8.70 -15.80
CA ALA A 36 -1.31 -9.59 -14.79
C ALA A 36 -0.79 -9.28 -13.37
N GLU A 37 0.51 -9.00 -13.23
CA GLU A 37 1.09 -8.61 -11.95
C GLU A 37 0.56 -7.26 -11.48
N ARG A 38 0.40 -6.30 -12.41
CA ARG A 38 -0.19 -5.00 -12.13
C ARG A 38 -1.64 -5.11 -11.65
N ALA A 39 -2.45 -5.91 -12.34
CA ALA A 39 -3.84 -6.15 -11.95
C ALA A 39 -3.96 -6.83 -10.58
N ALA A 40 -3.14 -7.85 -10.32
CA ALA A 40 -3.11 -8.54 -9.03
C ALA A 40 -2.70 -7.60 -7.88
N ALA A 41 -1.69 -6.77 -8.10
CA ALA A 41 -1.26 -5.77 -7.12
C ALA A 41 -2.33 -4.69 -6.88
N ALA A 42 -3.01 -4.22 -7.94
CA ALA A 42 -4.12 -3.28 -7.81
C ALA A 42 -5.25 -3.85 -6.93
N GLU A 43 -5.63 -5.11 -7.13
CA GLU A 43 -6.67 -5.73 -6.31
C GLU A 43 -6.25 -5.88 -4.85
N ALA A 44 -5.00 -6.28 -4.59
CA ALA A 44 -4.45 -6.36 -3.24
C ALA A 44 -4.46 -4.99 -2.52
N LEU A 45 -4.22 -3.90 -3.26
CA LEU A 45 -4.26 -2.54 -2.74
C LEU A 45 -5.69 -2.00 -2.51
N ARG A 46 -6.67 -2.45 -3.30
CA ARG A 46 -8.10 -2.09 -3.12
C ARG A 46 -8.74 -2.79 -1.93
N ARG A 47 -8.27 -3.99 -1.59
CA ARG A 47 -8.81 -4.80 -0.48
C ARG A 47 -7.71 -5.19 0.51
N PRO A 48 -7.00 -4.21 1.11
CA PRO A 48 -5.93 -4.49 2.04
C PRO A 48 -6.49 -5.13 3.32
N THR A 49 -5.73 -6.05 3.91
CA THR A 49 -6.00 -6.55 5.26
C THR A 49 -4.83 -6.19 6.16
N PHE A 50 -5.05 -5.20 7.04
CA PHE A 50 -4.05 -4.76 7.99
C PHE A 50 -4.51 -4.99 9.42
N THR A 51 -3.60 -5.47 10.25
CA THR A 51 -3.80 -5.57 11.69
C THR A 51 -3.68 -4.19 12.31
N VAL A 52 -4.57 -3.86 13.24
CA VAL A 52 -4.44 -2.65 14.06
C VAL A 52 -3.54 -2.94 15.26
N ARG A 53 -2.49 -2.13 15.45
CA ARG A 53 -1.55 -2.23 16.57
C ARG A 53 -1.43 -0.88 17.28
N LEU A 54 -0.88 -0.91 18.49
CA LEU A 54 -0.42 0.31 19.14
C LEU A 54 0.77 0.87 18.38
N ARG A 55 0.80 2.21 18.21
CA ARG A 55 1.85 2.90 17.44
C ARG A 55 1.99 2.35 16.01
N GLY A 56 0.87 2.35 15.28
CA GLY A 56 0.82 1.99 13.86
C GLY A 56 0.74 3.22 12.96
N TYR A 57 0.81 3.02 11.65
CA TYR A 57 0.59 4.12 10.69
C TYR A 57 -0.86 4.59 10.70
N ASP A 58 -1.03 5.90 10.54
CA ASP A 58 -2.35 6.50 10.43
C ASP A 58 -3.16 5.84 9.31
N ARG A 59 -4.36 5.38 9.65
CA ARG A 59 -5.18 4.55 8.77
C ARG A 59 -5.67 5.32 7.56
N GLN A 60 -6.05 6.60 7.75
CA GLN A 60 -6.57 7.42 6.66
C GLN A 60 -5.46 7.77 5.67
N GLN A 61 -4.26 8.09 6.15
CA GLN A 61 -3.11 8.35 5.27
C GLN A 61 -2.71 7.10 4.48
N VAL A 62 -2.72 5.93 5.11
CA VAL A 62 -2.43 4.66 4.42
C VAL A 62 -3.49 4.35 3.38
N GLU A 63 -4.78 4.44 3.72
CA GLU A 63 -5.90 4.19 2.80
C GLU A 63 -5.89 5.14 1.60
N ALA A 64 -5.63 6.43 1.83
CA ALA A 64 -5.48 7.41 0.75
C ALA A 64 -4.31 7.05 -0.18
N TYR A 65 -3.15 6.69 0.38
CA TYR A 65 -1.97 6.36 -0.41
C TYR A 65 -2.16 5.08 -1.24
N ILE A 66 -2.66 4.01 -0.64
CA ILE A 66 -2.87 2.74 -1.36
C ILE A 66 -3.96 2.88 -2.42
N GLY A 67 -4.97 3.74 -2.21
CA GLY A 67 -5.96 4.07 -3.23
C GLY A 67 -5.31 4.71 -4.46
N LEU A 68 -4.47 5.74 -4.25
CA LEU A 68 -3.71 6.36 -5.34
C LEU A 68 -2.79 5.38 -6.06
N LEU A 69 -2.14 4.49 -5.31
CA LEU A 69 -1.26 3.47 -5.88
C LEU A 69 -2.04 2.44 -6.72
N ALA A 70 -3.22 2.01 -6.25
CA ALA A 70 -4.10 1.11 -6.98
C ALA A 70 -4.58 1.70 -8.31
N GLU A 71 -4.95 2.99 -8.33
CA GLU A 71 -5.35 3.69 -9.55
C GLU A 71 -4.22 3.77 -10.58
N ARG A 72 -2.96 3.90 -10.14
CA ARG A 72 -1.79 3.90 -11.04
C ARG A 72 -1.50 2.52 -11.64
N LEU A 73 -1.89 1.46 -10.95
CA LEU A 73 -1.73 0.07 -11.40
C LEU A 73 -2.89 -0.40 -12.27
N ALA A 74 -4.06 0.24 -12.15
CA ALA A 74 -5.22 -0.09 -12.95
C ALA A 74 -4.89 0.02 -14.45
N PRO A 75 -5.30 -0.97 -15.28
CA PRO A 75 -5.23 -0.82 -16.72
C PRO A 75 -6.12 0.37 -17.12
N ARG A 76 -5.56 1.26 -17.94
CA ARG A 76 -6.23 2.47 -18.42
C ARG A 76 -7.22 2.16 -19.53
#